data_AF-A0A6N9TI99-F1
#
_entry.id   AF-A0A6N9TI99-F1
#
_cell.length_a   1.000
_cell.length_b   1.000
_cell.length_c   1.000
_cell.angle_alpha   90.00
_cell.angle_beta   90.00
_cell.angle_gamma   90.00
#
_symmetry.space_group_name_H-M   'P 1'
#
loop_
_entity.id
_entity.type
_entity.pdbx_description
1 polymer ?
#
loop_
_entity_poly.entity_id
_entity_poly.type
_entity_poly.pdbx_seq_one_letter_code
_entity_poly.pdbx_strand_id
1 'polypeptide(L)'
;MAITTQYVVTHKGVEKLVTTDKKEADQYDKMLDAADNLAQYIQAKGIGLDDSALEELSILLSKNKDKISKIFKGSSAQSVLEDESAEVVKLKANG
;
A
#
# COMPACT_ATOMS: atom_id res chain seq x y z
N MET A 1 26.31 11.45 -24.09
CA MET A 1 25.92 10.19 -23.44
C MET A 1 24.95 10.52 -22.32
N ALA A 2 23.77 9.92 -22.27
CA ALA A 2 22.79 10.16 -21.20
C ALA A 2 22.96 9.07 -20.12
N ILE A 3 22.93 9.49 -18.85
CA ILE A 3 22.98 8.60 -17.68
C ILE A 3 21.66 8.77 -16.93
N THR A 4 21.00 7.68 -16.56
CA THR A 4 19.75 7.68 -15.79
C THR A 4 19.91 6.80 -14.56
N THR A 5 19.64 7.37 -13.38
CA THR A 5 19.61 6.64 -12.12
C THR A 5 18.20 6.10 -11.88
N GLN A 6 18.09 4.83 -11.55
CA GLN A 6 16.83 4.18 -11.20
C GLN A 6 16.96 3.52 -9.82
N TYR A 7 15.86 3.51 -9.09
CA TYR A 7 15.66 2.82 -7.83
C TYR A 7 14.73 1.65 -8.09
N VAL A 8 15.18 0.45 -7.73
CA VAL A 8 14.44 -0.80 -7.89
C VAL A 8 14.07 -1.30 -6.50
N VAL A 9 12.77 -1.39 -6.23
CA VAL A 9 12.26 -1.97 -4.98
C VAL A 9 11.89 -3.42 -5.26
N THR A 10 12.51 -4.32 -4.50
CA THR A 10 12.26 -5.77 -4.59
C THR A 10 11.64 -6.27 -3.30
N HIS A 11 10.69 -7.19 -3.41
CA HIS A 11 10.05 -7.84 -2.27
C HIS A 11 10.10 -9.35 -2.48
N LYS A 12 10.67 -10.08 -1.52
CA LYS A 12 10.88 -11.54 -1.59
C LYS A 12 11.56 -11.99 -2.89
N GLY A 13 12.50 -11.17 -3.41
CA GLY A 13 13.24 -11.44 -4.63
C GLY A 13 12.50 -11.11 -5.94
N VAL A 14 11.28 -10.56 -5.87
CA VAL A 14 10.51 -10.11 -7.04
C VAL A 14 10.54 -8.58 -7.12
N GLU A 15 10.83 -8.02 -8.30
CA GLU A 15 10.74 -6.58 -8.54
C GLU A 15 9.29 -6.10 -8.44
N LYS A 16 9.03 -5.11 -7.58
CA LYS A 16 7.68 -4.56 -7.34
C LYS A 16 7.53 -3.13 -7.85
N LEU A 17 8.60 -2.35 -7.87
CA LEU A 17 8.61 -0.97 -8.38
C LEU A 17 9.98 -0.62 -8.99
N VAL A 18 9.98 0.04 -10.14
CA VAL A 18 11.14 0.71 -10.72
C VAL A 18 10.78 2.17 -10.94
N THR A 19 11.52 3.09 -10.32
CA THR A 19 11.27 4.53 -10.42
C THR A 19 12.59 5.30 -10.48
N THR A 20 12.57 6.51 -11.03
CA THR A 20 13.71 7.44 -10.95
C THR A 20 13.62 8.35 -9.70
N ASP A 21 12.51 8.31 -8.96
CA ASP A 21 12.29 9.08 -7.74
C ASP A 21 12.64 8.25 -6.49
N LYS A 22 13.69 8.67 -5.78
CA LYS A 22 14.13 8.04 -4.53
C LYS A 22 13.03 8.04 -3.47
N LYS A 23 12.26 9.13 -3.37
CA LYS A 23 11.25 9.29 -2.33
C LYS A 23 10.10 8.30 -2.53
N GLU A 24 9.70 8.09 -3.79
CA GLU A 24 8.69 7.10 -4.14
C GLU A 24 9.18 5.68 -3.80
N ALA A 25 10.43 5.35 -4.13
CA ALA A 25 11.03 4.07 -3.76
C ALA A 25 11.05 3.87 -2.23
N ASP A 26 11.51 4.86 -1.46
CA ASP A 26 11.56 4.82 0.00
C ASP A 26 10.15 4.68 0.64
N GLN A 27 9.12 5.25 0.01
CA GLN A 27 7.73 5.11 0.46
C GLN A 27 7.17 3.72 0.15
N TYR A 28 7.47 3.19 -1.03
CA TYR A 28 7.03 1.86 -1.44
C TYR A 28 7.67 0.78 -0.58
N ASP A 29 8.96 0.90 -0.28
CA ASP A 29 9.70 0.04 0.64
C ASP A 29 9.04 -0.01 2.02
N LYS A 30 8.77 1.15 2.63
CA LYS A 30 8.06 1.24 3.92
C LYS A 30 6.66 0.62 3.88
N MET A 31 5.96 0.74 2.74
CA MET A 31 4.66 0.11 2.55
C MET A 31 4.79 -1.42 2.52
N LEU A 32 5.83 -1.97 1.89
CA LEU A 32 6.08 -3.41 1.87
C LEU A 32 6.43 -3.93 3.27
N ASP A 33 7.27 -3.22 4.01
CA ASP A 33 7.59 -3.56 5.41
C ASP A 33 6.34 -3.61 6.29
N ALA A 34 5.43 -2.65 6.13
CA ALA A 34 4.17 -2.66 6.87
C ALA A 34 3.26 -3.81 6.43
N ALA A 35 3.26 -4.19 5.14
CA ALA A 35 2.52 -5.35 4.65
C ALA A 35 3.05 -6.66 5.26
N ASP A 36 4.37 -6.84 5.36
CA ASP A 36 4.95 -8.02 6.00
C ASP A 36 4.58 -8.13 7.48
N ASN A 37 4.67 -7.02 8.22
CA ASN A 37 4.27 -6.99 9.62
C ASN A 37 2.78 -7.30 9.82
N LEU A 38 1.91 -6.81 8.92
CA LEU A 38 0.48 -7.13 8.94
C LEU A 38 0.23 -8.60 8.63
N ALA A 39 0.91 -9.16 7.63
CA ALA A 39 0.80 -10.57 7.27
C ALA A 39 1.18 -11.48 8.44
N GLN A 40 2.32 -11.20 9.09
CA GLN A 40 2.77 -11.92 10.29
C GLN A 40 1.75 -11.81 11.43
N TYR A 41 1.21 -10.61 11.68
CA TYR A 41 0.21 -10.39 12.70
C TYR A 41 -1.07 -11.21 12.44
N ILE A 42 -1.58 -11.20 11.21
CA ILE A 42 -2.78 -11.94 10.80
C ILE A 42 -2.58 -13.46 10.97
N GLN A 43 -1.42 -13.99 10.53
CA GLN A 43 -1.07 -15.39 10.72
C GLN A 43 -0.98 -15.76 12.21
N ALA A 44 -0.36 -14.90 13.03
CA ALA A 44 -0.25 -15.10 14.47
C ALA A 44 -1.61 -15.09 15.19
N LYS A 45 -2.65 -14.49 14.59
CA LYS A 45 -4.04 -14.56 15.08
C LYS A 45 -4.77 -15.85 14.69
N GLY A 46 -4.12 -16.76 13.98
CA GLY A 46 -4.69 -18.05 13.59
C GLY A 46 -5.65 -17.95 12.40
N ILE A 47 -5.63 -16.83 11.65
CA ILE A 47 -6.42 -16.72 10.43
C ILE A 47 -5.68 -17.49 9.34
N GLY A 48 -6.25 -18.63 8.93
CA GLY A 48 -5.75 -19.44 7.83
C GLY A 48 -6.10 -18.82 6.49
N LEU A 49 -5.15 -18.06 5.92
CA LEU A 49 -5.19 -17.58 4.53
C LEU A 49 -4.07 -18.26 3.76
N ASP A 50 -4.28 -18.51 2.46
CA ASP A 50 -3.16 -18.87 1.59
C ASP A 50 -2.20 -17.68 1.43
N ASP A 51 -0.95 -17.97 1.06
CA ASP A 51 0.11 -16.97 0.98
C ASP A 51 -0.20 -15.84 -0.01
N SER A 52 -0.92 -16.14 -1.10
CA SER A 52 -1.31 -15.13 -2.10
C SER A 52 -2.36 -14.18 -1.54
N ALA A 53 -3.42 -14.73 -0.92
CA ALA A 53 -4.46 -13.92 -0.30
C ALA A 53 -3.94 -13.09 0.88
N LEU A 54 -3.02 -13.66 1.68
CA LEU A 54 -2.38 -12.94 2.78
C LEU A 54 -1.53 -11.77 2.29
N GLU A 55 -0.70 -11.98 1.26
CA GLU A 55 0.11 -10.91 0.65
C GLU A 55 -0.76 -9.82 0.03
N GLU A 56 -1.79 -10.20 -0.73
CA GLU A 56 -2.71 -9.23 -1.34
C GLU A 56 -3.42 -8.39 -0.27
N LEU A 57 -3.97 -9.03 0.77
CA LEU A 57 -4.65 -8.36 1.87
C LEU A 57 -3.71 -7.42 2.63
N SER A 58 -2.51 -7.89 2.98
CA SER A 58 -1.58 -7.10 3.77
C SER A 58 -1.04 -5.89 3.00
N ILE A 59 -0.77 -6.04 1.69
CA ILE A 59 -0.41 -4.94 0.80
C ILE A 59 -1.56 -3.94 0.68
N LEU A 60 -2.81 -4.41 0.51
CA LEU A 60 -3.97 -3.53 0.41
C LEU A 60 -4.16 -2.69 1.69
N LEU A 61 -4.05 -3.33 2.86
CA LEU A 61 -4.16 -2.65 4.15
C LEU A 61 -3.03 -1.64 4.35
N SER A 62 -1.80 -2.00 3.96
CA SER A 62 -0.64 -1.12 4.05
C SER A 62 -0.76 0.11 3.15
N LYS A 63 -1.18 -0.07 1.89
CA LYS A 63 -1.43 1.02 0.92
C LYS A 63 -2.49 2.01 1.41
N ASN A 64 -3.48 1.51 2.15
CA ASN A 64 -4.62 2.29 2.61
C ASN A 64 -4.55 2.64 4.10
N LYS A 65 -3.34 2.63 4.69
CA LYS A 65 -3.12 2.83 6.14
C LYS A 65 -3.94 3.97 6.73
N ASP A 66 -3.98 5.13 6.09
CA ASP A 66 -4.69 6.30 6.61
C ASP A 66 -6.21 6.10 6.63
N LYS A 67 -6.76 5.50 5.58
CA LYS A 67 -8.18 5.15 5.47
C LYS A 67 -8.58 4.10 6.49
N ILE A 68 -7.79 3.03 6.60
CA ILE A 68 -7.98 1.97 7.60
C ILE A 68 -7.89 2.55 9.03
N SER A 69 -6.99 3.51 9.25
CA SER A 69 -6.88 4.23 10.53
C SER A 69 -8.14 5.05 10.86
N LYS A 70 -8.77 5.70 9.86
CA LYS A 70 -10.08 6.36 10.04
C LYS A 70 -11.15 5.36 10.50
N ILE A 71 -11.19 4.17 9.89
CA ILE A 71 -12.13 3.10 10.27
C ILE A 71 -11.88 2.68 11.73
N PHE A 72 -10.63 2.46 12.14
CA PHE A 72 -10.30 2.15 13.53
C PHE A 72 -10.65 3.27 14.53
N LYS A 73 -10.75 4.52 14.07
CA LYS A 73 -11.19 5.67 14.88
C LYS A 73 -12.72 5.85 14.90
N GLY A 74 -13.47 4.97 14.26
CA GLY A 74 -14.94 4.97 14.29
C GLY A 74 -15.63 5.51 13.04
N SER A 75 -14.90 5.87 11.98
CA SER A 75 -15.51 6.16 10.67
C SER A 75 -16.13 4.89 10.08
N SER A 76 -17.24 5.02 9.36
CA SER A 76 -17.86 3.88 8.67
C SER A 76 -17.10 3.54 7.40
N ALA A 77 -17.14 2.29 6.96
CA ALA A 77 -16.57 1.89 5.67
C ALA A 77 -17.18 2.72 4.53
N GLN A 78 -18.50 2.96 4.59
CA GLN A 78 -19.21 3.77 3.61
C GLN A 78 -18.64 5.20 3.53
N SER A 79 -18.42 5.88 4.65
CA SER A 79 -17.89 7.26 4.63
C SER A 79 -16.47 7.33 4.09
N VAL A 80 -15.63 6.32 4.38
CA VAL A 80 -14.25 6.28 3.90
C VAL A 80 -14.18 5.99 2.39
N LEU A 81 -15.08 5.15 1.87
CA LEU A 81 -15.19 4.88 0.42
C LEU A 81 -15.76 6.08 -0.36
N GLU A 82 -16.68 6.84 0.24
CA GLU A 82 -17.16 8.10 -0.32
C GLU A 82 -16.07 9.18 -0.36
N ASP A 83 -15.28 9.32 0.72
CA ASP A 83 -14.10 10.20 0.77
C ASP A 83 -13.11 9.85 -0.34
N GLU A 84 -12.81 8.55 -0.52
CA GLU A 84 -11.91 8.06 -1.56
C GLU A 84 -12.45 8.38 -2.96
N SER A 85 -13.72 8.11 -3.22
CA SER A 85 -14.37 8.44 -4.49
C SER A 85 -14.35 9.96 -4.77
N ALA A 86 -14.53 10.78 -3.72
CA ALA A 86 -14.46 12.23 -3.83
C ALA A 86 -13.03 12.73 -4.07
N GLU A 87 -12.00 12.10 -3.50
CA GLU A 87 -10.59 12.40 -3.79
C GLU A 87 -10.22 12.07 -5.25
N VAL A 88 -10.69 10.94 -5.80
CA VAL A 88 -10.43 10.59 -7.21
C VAL A 88 -11.10 11.57 -8.18
N VAL A 89 -12.31 12.08 -7.86
CA VAL A 89 -13.03 13.06 -8.69
C VAL A 89 -12.38 14.45 -8.62
N LYS A 90 -11.81 14.85 -7.48
CA LYS A 90 -11.15 16.15 -7.29
C LYS A 90 -9.78 16.27 -7.99
N LEU A 91 -9.18 15.16 -8.40
CA LEU A 91 -7.83 15.15 -9.01
C LEU A 91 -7.81 15.29 -10.55
N LYS A 92 -8.97 15.48 -11.22
CA LYS A 92 -9.05 15.60 -12.69
C LYS A 92 -9.86 16.81 -13.18
N ALA A 93 -9.72 17.96 -12.56
CA ALA A 93 -10.24 19.21 -13.11
C ALA A 93 -9.17 20.29 -13.04
N ASN A 94 -8.21 20.23 -13.98
CA ASN A 94 -7.44 21.39 -14.44
C ASN A 94 -6.84 21.03 -15.81
N GLY A 95 -7.59 21.40 -16.84
CA GLY A 95 -7.13 21.57 -18.22
C GLY A 95 -7.57 22.95 -18.68
#